data_AF-A0A382UEM4-F1
#
_entry.id   AF-A0A382UEM4-F1
#
_cell.length_a   1.000
_cell.length_b   1.000
_cell.length_c   1.000
_cell.angle_alpha   90.00
_cell.angle_beta   90.00
_cell.angle_gamma   90.00
#
_symmetry.space_group_name_H-M   'P 1'
#
loop_
_entity.id
_entity.type
_entity.pdbx_description
1 polymer ?
#
loop_
_entity_poly.entity_id
_entity_poly.type
_entity_poly.pdbx_seq_one_letter_code
_entity_poly.pdbx_strand_id
1 'polypeptide(L)'
;NGWNRDNPADCELTRTPGTNIFSLAVTLTDLPDRENEYKYFIQHSAASVTHLETTYGAMWTDMGWEDSPQFGGANRTFVIGEDDGTGLLELPMAGYYDLPAGAVVPAGQEISLTLTVDMTGASVDGFNAADDSVFVKLEDKWLNYLQGFADGQKFAATDNGDTSYSATFNVVGPVPWHMIYHWEFYDVSGSVTISEGGGFGFGRFRARYHHSDSTNNCAWGDYNFPVDDWQKDPPLPLEDYDPSSICIALSLVNDILPTEFSLSNNYPNPFNPTTNISFSIPTQLDVEVNIYNV
;
A
#
# COMPACT_ATOMS: atom_id res chain seq x y z
N ASN A 1 -19.45 -9.94 -9.52
CA ASN A 1 -18.88 -9.92 -10.89
C ASN A 1 -18.37 -11.30 -11.35
N GLY A 2 -18.15 -12.29 -10.46
CA GLY A 2 -17.67 -13.62 -10.88
C GLY A 2 -16.15 -13.71 -11.03
N TRP A 3 -15.44 -12.62 -10.72
CA TRP A 3 -13.99 -12.50 -10.76
C TRP A 3 -13.41 -13.00 -9.44
N ASN A 4 -13.58 -14.29 -9.21
CA ASN A 4 -13.08 -14.97 -8.04
C ASN A 4 -12.22 -16.16 -8.48
N ARG A 5 -11.66 -16.88 -7.51
CA ARG A 5 -10.76 -18.00 -7.80
C ARG A 5 -11.45 -19.23 -8.40
N ASP A 6 -12.77 -19.21 -8.60
CA ASP A 6 -13.48 -20.34 -9.18
C ASP A 6 -13.09 -20.54 -10.66
N ASN A 7 -12.70 -19.46 -11.34
CA ASN A 7 -12.15 -19.50 -12.69
C ASN A 7 -10.92 -18.57 -12.82
N PRO A 8 -9.68 -19.12 -12.83
CA PRO A 8 -8.46 -18.32 -12.97
C PRO A 8 -8.43 -17.43 -14.21
N ALA A 9 -9.11 -17.82 -15.30
CA ALA A 9 -9.19 -17.01 -16.52
C ALA A 9 -9.91 -15.66 -16.31
N ASP A 10 -10.67 -15.50 -15.22
CA ASP A 10 -11.42 -14.28 -14.91
C ASP A 10 -10.73 -13.42 -13.85
N CYS A 11 -9.58 -13.84 -13.29
CA CYS A 11 -8.90 -13.12 -12.22
C CYS A 11 -7.36 -13.16 -12.22
N GLU A 12 -6.72 -14.04 -13.00
CA GLU A 12 -5.26 -14.17 -13.02
C GLU A 12 -4.63 -13.25 -14.07
N LEU A 13 -3.98 -12.19 -13.61
CA LEU A 13 -3.29 -11.26 -14.50
C LEU A 13 -1.96 -11.85 -14.99
N THR A 14 -1.65 -11.63 -16.26
CA THR A 14 -0.37 -12.04 -16.87
C THR A 14 0.61 -10.88 -16.85
N ARG A 15 1.83 -11.13 -16.37
CA ARG A 15 2.92 -10.14 -16.40
C ARG A 15 3.45 -9.97 -17.82
N THR A 16 3.52 -8.73 -18.29
CA THR A 16 4.21 -8.40 -19.54
C THR A 16 5.72 -8.59 -19.35
N PRO A 17 6.39 -9.46 -20.14
CA PRO A 17 7.81 -9.76 -19.98
C PRO A 17 8.69 -8.50 -19.95
N GLY A 18 9.63 -8.45 -19.01
CA GLY A 18 10.54 -7.31 -18.85
C GLY A 18 9.94 -6.08 -18.14
N THR A 19 8.68 -6.13 -17.71
CA THR A 19 8.01 -5.02 -17.02
C THR A 19 7.37 -5.48 -15.71
N ASN A 20 6.93 -4.56 -14.85
CA ASN A 20 6.05 -4.88 -13.72
C ASN A 20 4.58 -4.58 -14.04
N ILE A 21 4.20 -4.64 -15.32
CA ILE A 21 2.83 -4.43 -15.78
C ILE A 21 2.14 -5.78 -15.89
N PHE A 22 0.97 -5.89 -15.28
CA PHE A 22 0.12 -7.06 -15.29
C PHE A 22 -1.19 -6.71 -15.99
N SER A 23 -1.68 -7.60 -16.85
CA SER A 23 -2.91 -7.36 -17.62
C SER A 23 -3.76 -8.61 -17.69
N LEU A 24 -5.08 -8.42 -17.74
CA LEU A 24 -6.06 -9.45 -18.00
C LEU A 24 -7.14 -8.88 -18.91
N ALA A 25 -7.45 -9.58 -20.00
CA ALA A 25 -8.59 -9.27 -20.84
C ALA A 25 -9.79 -10.10 -20.37
N VAL A 26 -10.88 -9.44 -19.99
CA VAL A 26 -12.11 -10.11 -19.54
C VAL A 26 -13.25 -9.73 -20.46
N THR A 27 -14.07 -10.71 -20.83
CA THR A 27 -15.34 -10.43 -21.54
C THR A 27 -16.42 -10.14 -20.51
N LEU A 28 -17.02 -8.95 -20.59
CA LEU A 28 -18.11 -8.53 -19.70
C LEU A 28 -19.32 -8.09 -20.53
N THR A 29 -20.52 -8.35 -20.03
CA THR A 29 -21.76 -7.82 -20.59
C THR A 29 -22.57 -7.22 -19.47
N ASP A 30 -22.79 -5.92 -19.53
CA ASP A 30 -23.58 -5.19 -18.54
C ASP A 30 -24.20 -3.93 -19.13
N LEU A 31 -25.01 -3.23 -18.33
CA LEU A 31 -25.55 -1.93 -18.72
C LEU A 31 -24.44 -0.86 -18.82
N PRO A 32 -24.50 0.05 -19.80
CA PRO A 32 -23.50 1.11 -20.01
C PRO A 32 -23.13 1.90 -18.75
N ASP A 33 -24.15 2.30 -17.99
CA ASP A 33 -24.02 3.16 -16.81
C ASP A 33 -23.86 2.38 -15.50
N ARG A 34 -23.84 1.04 -15.55
CA ARG A 34 -23.69 0.26 -14.33
C ARG A 34 -22.25 0.32 -13.86
N GLU A 35 -22.10 0.76 -12.61
CA GLU A 35 -20.82 0.71 -11.91
C GLU A 35 -20.43 -0.74 -11.60
N ASN A 36 -19.27 -1.13 -12.10
CA ASN A 36 -18.65 -2.42 -11.87
C ASN A 36 -17.51 -2.25 -10.87
N GLU A 37 -17.60 -2.98 -9.77
CA GLU A 37 -16.59 -2.95 -8.72
C GLU A 37 -15.51 -4.01 -8.96
N TYR A 38 -14.27 -3.68 -8.62
CA TYR A 38 -13.15 -4.60 -8.63
C TYR A 38 -12.08 -4.19 -7.61
N LYS A 39 -11.16 -5.10 -7.32
CA LYS A 39 -10.05 -4.88 -6.41
C LYS A 39 -8.91 -5.83 -6.78
N TYR A 40 -7.66 -5.38 -6.70
CA TYR A 40 -6.51 -6.25 -6.90
C TYR A 40 -6.28 -7.15 -5.68
N PHE A 41 -5.82 -8.36 -5.95
CA PHE A 41 -5.49 -9.35 -4.92
C PHE A 41 -4.17 -10.03 -5.25
N ILE A 42 -3.24 -10.08 -4.27
CA ILE A 42 -2.01 -10.86 -4.39
C ILE A 42 -2.19 -12.22 -3.72
N GLN A 43 -2.15 -13.28 -4.52
CA GLN A 43 -2.07 -14.64 -4.01
C GLN A 43 -0.61 -15.07 -3.86
N HIS A 44 -0.16 -15.21 -2.62
CA HIS A 44 1.19 -15.70 -2.34
C HIS A 44 1.33 -17.20 -2.65
N SER A 45 2.46 -17.57 -3.28
CA SER A 45 2.89 -18.96 -3.37
C SER A 45 3.32 -19.46 -1.99
N ALA A 46 3.33 -20.78 -1.78
CA ALA A 46 3.81 -21.36 -0.52
C ALA A 46 5.23 -20.90 -0.16
N ALA A 47 6.11 -20.77 -1.16
CA ALA A 47 7.46 -20.26 -0.96
C ALA A 47 7.48 -18.78 -0.51
N SER A 48 6.60 -17.94 -1.08
CA SER A 48 6.45 -16.55 -0.67
C SER A 48 5.92 -16.42 0.75
N VAL A 49 4.94 -17.25 1.13
CA VAL A 49 4.42 -17.30 2.50
C VAL A 49 5.52 -17.71 3.47
N THR A 50 6.22 -18.81 3.21
CA THR A 50 7.35 -19.25 4.05
C THR A 50 8.41 -18.17 4.22
N HIS A 51 8.74 -17.45 3.15
CA HIS A 51 9.72 -16.36 3.22
C HIS A 51 9.23 -15.20 4.11
N LEU A 52 7.99 -14.74 3.92
CA LEU A 52 7.41 -13.67 4.72
C LEU A 52 7.31 -14.09 6.19
N GLU A 53 6.80 -15.28 6.46
CA GLU A 53 6.60 -15.77 7.82
C GLU A 53 7.88 -16.00 8.61
N THR A 54 8.95 -16.42 7.92
CA THR A 54 10.28 -16.55 8.53
C THR A 54 10.85 -15.18 8.92
N THR A 55 10.48 -14.12 8.21
CA THR A 55 11.05 -12.78 8.38
C THR A 55 10.23 -11.91 9.33
N TYR A 56 8.91 -11.91 9.20
CA TYR A 56 8.00 -10.97 9.86
C TYR A 56 6.97 -11.66 10.79
N GLY A 57 6.99 -13.00 10.88
CA GLY A 57 6.04 -13.76 11.69
C GLY A 57 4.80 -14.21 10.90
N ALA A 58 3.91 -14.98 11.53
CA ALA A 58 2.79 -15.63 10.86
C ALA A 58 1.92 -14.62 10.08
N MET A 59 1.61 -14.93 8.82
CA MET A 59 0.74 -14.08 8.00
C MET A 59 -0.72 -14.22 8.43
N TRP A 60 -1.49 -13.15 8.31
CA TRP A 60 -2.95 -13.22 8.53
C TRP A 60 -3.65 -13.82 7.32
N THR A 61 -4.76 -14.53 7.58
CA THR A 61 -5.47 -15.35 6.58
C THR A 61 -6.11 -14.57 5.43
N ASP A 62 -6.35 -13.28 5.62
CA ASP A 62 -7.02 -12.38 4.69
C ASP A 62 -6.06 -11.38 4.02
N MET A 63 -4.74 -11.56 4.18
CA MET A 63 -3.74 -10.75 3.50
C MET A 63 -3.77 -10.97 1.99
N GLY A 64 -3.64 -9.89 1.24
CA GLY A 64 -3.50 -9.91 -0.22
C GLY A 64 -4.49 -8.99 -0.94
N TRP A 65 -5.65 -8.69 -0.35
CA TRP A 65 -6.51 -7.63 -0.90
C TRP A 65 -5.78 -6.29 -0.82
N GLU A 66 -5.83 -5.53 -1.91
CA GLU A 66 -5.36 -4.14 -1.83
C GLU A 66 -6.30 -3.33 -0.95
N ASP A 67 -5.80 -2.23 -0.40
CA ASP A 67 -6.60 -1.12 0.11
C ASP A 67 -6.02 0.13 -0.54
N SER A 68 -6.53 0.52 -1.70
CA SER A 68 -5.97 1.70 -2.39
C SER A 68 -6.28 2.96 -1.58
N PRO A 69 -5.26 3.80 -1.28
CA PRO A 69 -5.46 5.07 -0.58
C PRO A 69 -6.29 6.05 -1.41
N GLN A 70 -6.27 5.97 -2.76
CA GLN A 70 -7.08 6.84 -3.62
C GLN A 70 -8.59 6.67 -3.44
N PHE A 71 -9.01 5.51 -2.88
CA PHE A 71 -10.42 5.18 -2.67
C PHE A 71 -10.75 5.01 -1.18
N GLY A 72 -9.82 5.35 -0.27
CA GLY A 72 -9.99 5.13 1.17
C GLY A 72 -10.15 3.66 1.54
N GLY A 73 -9.46 2.76 0.83
CA GLY A 73 -9.58 1.30 1.00
C GLY A 73 -10.83 0.67 0.39
N ALA A 74 -11.66 1.44 -0.32
CA ALA A 74 -12.85 0.93 -0.99
C ALA A 74 -12.53 0.09 -2.24
N ASN A 75 -13.58 -0.48 -2.85
CA ASN A 75 -13.48 -1.08 -4.17
C ASN A 75 -13.18 -0.01 -5.23
N ARG A 76 -12.42 -0.37 -6.25
CA ARG A 76 -12.29 0.42 -7.48
C ARG A 76 -13.54 0.23 -8.32
N THR A 77 -13.85 1.23 -9.14
CA THR A 77 -15.07 1.24 -9.94
C THR A 77 -14.76 1.58 -11.39
N PHE A 78 -15.54 1.03 -12.31
CA PHE A 78 -15.57 1.45 -13.70
C PHE A 78 -16.96 1.25 -14.30
N VAL A 79 -17.26 1.97 -15.38
CA VAL A 79 -18.48 1.77 -16.18
C VAL A 79 -18.08 1.30 -17.58
N ILE A 80 -18.92 0.50 -18.23
CA ILE A 80 -18.63 0.02 -19.59
C ILE A 80 -18.72 1.19 -20.59
N GLY A 81 -19.62 2.13 -20.33
CA GLY A 81 -19.89 3.25 -21.22
C GLY A 81 -20.80 2.84 -22.39
N GLU A 82 -21.18 3.83 -23.20
CA GLU A 82 -21.92 3.60 -24.43
C GLU A 82 -21.08 2.80 -25.44
N ASP A 83 -21.76 2.06 -26.32
CA ASP A 83 -21.09 1.33 -27.39
C ASP A 83 -20.43 2.32 -28.37
N ASP A 84 -19.11 2.37 -28.35
CA ASP A 84 -18.28 3.17 -29.23
C ASP A 84 -17.93 2.45 -30.55
N GLY A 85 -18.44 1.23 -30.75
CA GLY A 85 -18.22 0.38 -31.91
C GLY A 85 -16.88 -0.37 -31.91
N THR A 86 -16.03 -0.20 -30.88
CA THR A 86 -14.77 -0.93 -30.75
C THR A 86 -14.95 -2.29 -30.08
N GLY A 87 -15.97 -2.40 -29.20
CA GLY A 87 -16.16 -3.56 -28.33
C GLY A 87 -15.05 -3.74 -27.31
N LEU A 88 -14.25 -2.70 -27.05
CA LEU A 88 -13.09 -2.73 -26.16
C LEU A 88 -13.18 -1.57 -25.16
N LEU A 89 -12.96 -1.90 -23.89
CA LEU A 89 -12.73 -0.91 -22.84
C LEU A 89 -11.36 -1.17 -22.24
N GLU A 90 -10.48 -0.17 -22.30
CA GLU A 90 -9.19 -0.18 -21.60
C GLU A 90 -9.30 0.66 -20.34
N LEU A 91 -9.04 0.05 -19.18
CA LEU A 91 -9.00 0.77 -17.92
C LEU A 91 -7.66 1.51 -17.78
N PRO A 92 -7.62 2.67 -17.10
CA PRO A 92 -6.38 3.36 -16.78
C PRO A 92 -5.41 2.45 -16.03
N MET A 93 -4.11 2.73 -16.18
CA MET A 93 -3.09 2.06 -15.37
C MET A 93 -3.33 2.34 -13.88
N ALA A 94 -3.29 1.28 -13.08
CA ALA A 94 -3.41 1.33 -11.64
C ALA A 94 -2.36 0.40 -11.00
N GLY A 95 -1.95 0.73 -9.78
CA GLY A 95 -0.98 -0.07 -9.01
C GLY A 95 -1.66 -0.80 -7.87
N TYR A 96 -1.08 -1.91 -7.43
CA TYR A 96 -1.43 -2.47 -6.12
C TYR A 96 -1.12 -1.42 -5.04
N TYR A 97 -2.13 -0.96 -4.29
CA TYR A 97 -2.06 0.21 -3.39
C TYR A 97 -1.75 1.56 -4.06
N ASP A 98 -1.69 1.64 -5.40
CA ASP A 98 -1.31 2.84 -6.14
C ASP A 98 -0.04 3.52 -5.62
N LEU A 99 0.97 2.73 -5.22
CA LEU A 99 2.22 3.24 -4.67
C LEU A 99 3.11 3.83 -5.80
N PRO A 100 3.43 5.14 -5.77
CA PRO A 100 4.34 5.73 -6.74
C PRO A 100 5.78 5.23 -6.56
N ALA A 101 6.56 5.24 -7.64
CA ALA A 101 7.98 4.92 -7.55
C ALA A 101 8.72 5.91 -6.61
N GLY A 102 9.52 5.38 -5.69
CA GLY A 102 10.29 6.19 -4.73
C GLY A 102 9.48 6.75 -3.55
N ALA A 103 8.16 6.53 -3.50
CA ALA A 103 7.28 6.97 -2.42
C ALA A 103 7.34 6.05 -1.19
N VAL A 104 8.55 5.74 -0.73
CA VAL A 104 8.82 4.79 0.35
C VAL A 104 9.95 5.32 1.22
N VAL A 105 9.73 5.31 2.53
CA VAL A 105 10.79 5.56 3.53
C VAL A 105 11.88 4.49 3.37
N PRO A 106 13.16 4.86 3.18
CA PRO A 106 14.25 3.92 2.95
C PRO A 106 14.38 2.83 4.03
N ALA A 107 14.81 1.63 3.61
CA ALA A 107 15.01 0.51 4.52
C ALA A 107 15.95 0.86 5.69
N GLY A 108 15.54 0.53 6.92
CA GLY A 108 16.30 0.78 8.14
C GLY A 108 16.27 2.23 8.64
N GLN A 109 15.58 3.14 7.94
CA GLN A 109 15.38 4.50 8.42
C GLN A 109 14.21 4.54 9.41
N GLU A 110 14.46 5.06 10.61
CA GLU A 110 13.44 5.29 11.63
C GLU A 110 12.82 6.69 11.47
N ILE A 111 11.48 6.76 11.50
CA ILE A 111 10.74 8.02 11.54
C ILE A 111 9.54 7.90 12.49
N SER A 112 9.03 9.04 12.91
CA SER A 112 7.81 9.18 13.71
C SER A 112 6.69 9.78 12.87
N LEU A 113 5.55 9.10 12.82
CA LEU A 113 4.35 9.57 12.11
C LEU A 113 3.29 9.99 13.13
N THR A 114 2.78 11.21 13.01
CA THR A 114 1.80 11.78 13.96
C THR A 114 0.51 12.16 13.26
N LEU A 115 -0.58 11.52 13.67
CA LEU A 115 -1.95 11.83 13.25
C LEU A 115 -2.63 12.63 14.37
N THR A 116 -3.44 13.63 14.00
CA THR A 116 -4.17 14.48 14.94
C THR A 116 -5.62 14.66 14.49
N VAL A 117 -6.56 14.59 15.42
CA VAL A 117 -8.00 14.84 15.17
C VAL A 117 -8.55 15.89 16.12
N ASP A 118 -9.35 16.82 15.59
CA ASP A 118 -10.23 17.71 16.34
C ASP A 118 -11.56 16.98 16.64
N MET A 119 -11.81 16.74 17.92
CA MET A 119 -12.98 16.02 18.42
C MET A 119 -14.15 16.94 18.75
N THR A 120 -14.09 18.24 18.41
CA THR A 120 -15.19 19.21 18.65
C THR A 120 -16.54 18.69 18.15
N GLY A 121 -16.55 18.08 16.96
CA GLY A 121 -17.75 17.54 16.32
C GLY A 121 -18.27 16.24 16.95
N ALA A 122 -17.45 15.49 17.69
CA ALA A 122 -17.76 14.14 18.15
C ALA A 122 -18.81 14.08 19.27
N SER A 123 -19.07 15.21 19.94
CA SER A 123 -20.09 15.29 21.01
C SER A 123 -21.49 14.90 20.52
N VAL A 124 -21.82 15.11 19.24
CA VAL A 124 -23.10 14.69 18.64
C VAL A 124 -23.25 13.18 18.56
N ASP A 125 -22.12 12.46 18.57
CA ASP A 125 -22.02 11.01 18.53
C ASP A 125 -21.84 10.38 19.92
N GLY A 126 -21.86 11.20 20.97
CA GLY A 126 -21.77 10.77 22.37
C GLY A 126 -20.41 10.94 23.02
N PHE A 127 -19.42 11.52 22.33
CA PHE A 127 -18.09 11.72 22.90
C PHE A 127 -18.09 12.69 24.08
N ASN A 128 -17.45 12.29 25.18
CA ASN A 128 -17.19 13.11 26.36
C ASN A 128 -15.68 13.11 26.70
N ALA A 129 -15.03 14.24 26.41
CA ALA A 129 -13.59 14.42 26.63
C ALA A 129 -13.10 14.19 28.08
N ALA A 130 -14.00 14.25 29.08
CA ALA A 130 -13.62 14.05 30.49
C ALA A 130 -13.37 12.57 30.84
N ASP A 131 -14.02 11.64 30.13
CA ASP A 131 -14.06 10.22 30.51
C ASP A 131 -13.62 9.29 29.36
N ASP A 132 -13.88 9.69 28.11
CA ASP A 132 -13.69 8.84 26.94
C ASP A 132 -12.25 8.85 26.44
N SER A 133 -11.88 7.80 25.70
CA SER A 133 -10.53 7.65 25.14
C SER A 133 -10.58 7.61 23.63
N VAL A 134 -9.66 8.31 22.98
CA VAL A 134 -9.54 8.40 21.52
C VAL A 134 -8.41 7.49 21.03
N PHE A 135 -8.62 6.84 19.89
CA PHE A 135 -7.69 5.92 19.27
C PHE A 135 -7.64 6.16 17.77
N VAL A 136 -6.49 5.90 17.17
CA VAL A 136 -6.38 5.71 15.71
C VAL A 136 -6.12 4.25 15.40
N LYS A 137 -6.80 3.72 14.39
CA LYS A 137 -6.58 2.36 13.90
C LYS A 137 -6.01 2.43 12.48
N LEU A 138 -4.88 1.78 12.26
CA LEU A 138 -4.28 1.64 10.93
C LEU A 138 -4.92 0.46 10.21
N GLU A 139 -5.42 0.69 9.00
CA GLU A 139 -6.14 -0.31 8.20
C GLU A 139 -5.24 -1.02 7.19
N ASP A 140 -4.09 -0.44 6.83
CA ASP A 140 -3.12 -1.09 5.95
C ASP A 140 -2.49 -2.32 6.66
N LYS A 141 -2.96 -3.50 6.28
CA LYS A 141 -2.46 -4.79 6.80
C LYS A 141 -1.00 -5.03 6.42
N TRP A 142 -0.53 -4.55 5.26
CA TRP A 142 0.88 -4.71 4.88
C TRP A 142 1.76 -3.86 5.78
N LEU A 143 1.38 -2.60 6.01
CA LEU A 143 2.10 -1.74 6.93
C LEU A 143 2.15 -2.37 8.34
N ASN A 144 0.99 -2.76 8.88
CA ASN A 144 0.94 -3.36 10.21
C ASN A 144 1.81 -4.62 10.31
N TYR A 145 1.72 -5.51 9.33
CA TYR A 145 2.51 -6.75 9.30
C TYR A 145 4.01 -6.49 9.21
N LEU A 146 4.45 -5.60 8.30
CA LEU A 146 5.87 -5.30 8.10
C LEU A 146 6.50 -4.55 9.27
N GLN A 147 5.71 -3.75 9.99
CA GLN A 147 6.14 -3.04 11.21
C GLN A 147 6.02 -3.89 12.48
N GLY A 148 5.48 -5.12 12.40
CA GLY A 148 5.28 -5.99 13.55
C GLY A 148 4.15 -5.53 14.48
N PHE A 149 3.22 -4.71 14.00
CA PHE A 149 2.01 -4.32 14.70
C PHE A 149 0.98 -5.46 14.69
N ALA A 150 0.06 -5.46 15.66
CA ALA A 150 -1.01 -6.45 15.71
C ALA A 150 -2.04 -6.27 14.57
N ASP A 151 -2.77 -7.33 14.21
CA ASP A 151 -3.91 -7.23 13.30
C ASP A 151 -4.98 -6.33 13.93
N GLY A 152 -5.30 -5.22 13.26
CA GLY A 152 -6.19 -4.20 13.81
C GLY A 152 -5.59 -3.41 14.99
N GLN A 153 -4.27 -3.20 15.00
CA GLN A 153 -3.57 -2.37 15.98
C GLN A 153 -4.26 -1.00 16.13
N LYS A 154 -4.52 -0.63 17.39
CA LYS A 154 -4.99 0.70 17.77
C LYS A 154 -3.87 1.43 18.51
N PHE A 155 -3.69 2.70 18.20
CA PHE A 155 -2.78 3.59 18.91
C PHE A 155 -3.62 4.57 19.72
N ALA A 156 -3.42 4.59 21.03
CA ALA A 156 -4.10 5.53 21.91
C ALA A 156 -3.62 6.95 21.62
N ALA A 157 -4.57 7.87 21.45
CA ALA A 157 -4.27 9.27 21.24
C ALA A 157 -4.20 10.00 22.59
N THR A 158 -3.30 10.98 22.67
CA THR A 158 -3.13 11.84 23.84
C THR A 158 -3.89 13.14 23.64
N ASP A 159 -4.61 13.58 24.67
CA ASP A 159 -5.25 14.89 24.72
C ASP A 159 -4.18 16.00 24.69
N ASN A 160 -4.31 16.93 23.74
CA ASN A 160 -3.37 18.05 23.58
C ASN A 160 -3.66 19.25 24.50
N GLY A 161 -4.72 19.18 25.33
CA GLY A 161 -5.16 20.24 26.22
C GLY A 161 -6.09 21.27 25.55
N ASP A 162 -6.58 20.94 24.36
CA ASP A 162 -7.61 21.67 23.62
C ASP A 162 -8.72 20.70 23.17
N THR A 163 -9.27 20.85 21.97
CA THR A 163 -10.28 19.92 21.42
C THR A 163 -9.66 18.77 20.64
N SER A 164 -8.34 18.74 20.51
CA SER A 164 -7.62 17.82 19.63
C SER A 164 -6.88 16.71 20.39
N TYR A 165 -6.75 15.57 19.71
CA TYR A 165 -6.05 14.39 20.20
C TYR A 165 -5.03 13.94 19.17
N SER A 166 -3.83 13.57 19.62
CA SER A 166 -2.72 13.16 18.75
C SER A 166 -2.20 11.76 19.09
N ALA A 167 -1.92 10.97 18.06
CA ALA A 167 -1.26 9.67 18.19
C ALA A 167 0.01 9.65 17.33
N THR A 168 1.14 9.32 17.96
CA THR A 168 2.43 9.16 17.29
C THR A 168 2.87 7.70 17.35
N PHE A 169 3.27 7.15 16.22
CA PHE A 169 3.85 5.81 16.14
C PHE A 169 5.17 5.85 15.37
N ASN A 170 6.13 5.09 15.88
CA ASN A 170 7.46 4.99 15.30
C ASN A 170 7.47 3.82 14.32
N VAL A 171 8.02 4.06 13.14
CA VAL A 171 8.12 3.08 12.07
C VAL A 171 9.54 3.03 11.54
N VAL A 172 9.93 1.86 11.03
CA VAL A 172 11.24 1.63 10.40
C VAL A 172 11.01 1.21 8.97
N GLY A 173 11.62 1.94 8.02
CA GLY A 173 11.46 1.66 6.61
C GLY A 173 11.84 0.21 6.24
N PRO A 174 11.22 -0.38 5.20
CA PRO A 174 10.38 0.29 4.20
C PRO A 174 8.96 0.56 4.67
N VAL A 175 8.52 1.81 4.53
CA VAL A 175 7.15 2.26 4.85
C VAL A 175 6.64 3.05 3.65
N PRO A 176 5.51 2.68 3.04
CA PRO A 176 4.94 3.43 1.93
C PRO A 176 4.47 4.81 2.41
N TRP A 177 4.48 5.78 1.52
CA TRP A 177 4.09 7.17 1.81
C TRP A 177 2.65 7.36 2.31
N HIS A 178 1.76 6.39 2.04
CA HIS A 178 0.34 6.50 2.37
C HIS A 178 0.07 5.97 3.77
N MET A 179 -0.95 6.54 4.41
CA MET A 179 -1.57 6.04 5.63
C MET A 179 -3.05 5.85 5.37
N ILE A 180 -3.57 4.66 5.64
CA ILE A 180 -5.01 4.36 5.61
C ILE A 180 -5.43 4.03 7.02
N TYR A 181 -6.40 4.77 7.54
CA TYR A 181 -6.73 4.72 8.95
C TYR A 181 -8.13 5.31 9.21
N HIS A 182 -8.60 5.14 10.44
CA HIS A 182 -9.77 5.85 10.94
C HIS A 182 -9.63 6.13 12.44
N TRP A 183 -10.35 7.15 12.91
CA TRP A 183 -10.43 7.45 14.33
C TRP A 183 -11.54 6.64 15.01
N GLU A 184 -11.33 6.33 16.27
CA GLU A 184 -12.32 5.71 17.13
C GLU A 184 -12.29 6.39 18.50
N PHE A 185 -13.42 6.43 19.18
CA PHE A 185 -13.43 6.68 20.61
C PHE A 185 -14.18 5.59 21.36
N TYR A 186 -13.75 5.32 22.60
CA TYR A 186 -14.44 4.46 23.52
C TYR A 186 -15.27 5.31 24.49
N ASP A 187 -16.59 5.26 24.33
CA ASP A 187 -17.55 5.86 25.27
C ASP A 187 -17.63 4.98 26.51
N VAL A 188 -17.08 5.48 27.61
CA VAL A 188 -17.04 4.76 28.89
C VAL A 188 -18.44 4.59 29.47
N SER A 189 -19.30 5.61 29.30
CA SER A 189 -20.65 5.63 29.85
C SER A 189 -21.56 4.61 29.17
N GLY A 190 -21.44 4.48 27.85
CA GLY A 190 -22.15 3.50 27.03
C GLY A 190 -21.45 2.14 26.96
N SER A 191 -20.18 2.04 27.37
CA SER A 191 -19.32 0.87 27.16
C SER A 191 -19.29 0.42 25.70
N VAL A 192 -19.16 1.38 24.79
CA VAL A 192 -19.24 1.18 23.33
C VAL A 192 -18.08 1.88 22.63
N THR A 193 -17.55 1.25 21.58
CA THR A 193 -16.62 1.91 20.67
C THR A 193 -17.40 2.50 19.50
N ILE A 194 -17.18 3.78 19.25
CA ILE A 194 -17.66 4.47 18.06
C ILE A 194 -16.47 4.64 17.11
N SER A 195 -16.62 4.16 15.88
CA SER A 195 -15.59 4.22 14.84
C SER A 195 -16.07 5.11 13.70
N GLU A 196 -15.15 5.87 13.11
CA GLU A 196 -15.39 6.52 11.83
C GLU A 196 -15.49 5.48 10.70
N GLY A 197 -16.27 5.83 9.68
CA GLY A 197 -16.29 5.14 8.40
C GLY A 197 -16.86 3.72 8.46
N GLY A 198 -16.22 2.82 7.70
CA GLY A 198 -16.65 1.44 7.52
C GLY A 198 -17.44 1.20 6.21
N GLY A 199 -17.99 -0.01 6.08
CA GLY A 199 -18.61 -0.46 4.84
C GLY A 199 -17.60 -0.82 3.74
N PHE A 200 -18.02 -0.76 2.48
CA PHE A 200 -17.19 -1.11 1.30
C PHE A 200 -17.11 0.01 0.26
N GLY A 201 -17.86 1.09 0.46
CA GLY A 201 -17.93 2.22 -0.47
C GLY A 201 -16.76 3.18 -0.33
N PHE A 202 -16.64 4.08 -1.31
CA PHE A 202 -15.61 5.12 -1.37
C PHE A 202 -15.49 5.91 -0.06
N GLY A 203 -14.25 6.14 0.39
CA GLY A 203 -13.99 6.87 1.63
C GLY A 203 -14.46 6.13 2.88
N ARG A 204 -14.48 4.80 2.87
CA ARG A 204 -14.74 3.98 4.07
C ARG A 204 -13.70 4.23 5.17
N PHE A 205 -12.49 4.64 4.79
CA PHE A 205 -11.40 5.05 5.67
C PHE A 205 -10.74 6.32 5.13
N ARG A 206 -10.01 7.03 6.00
CA ARG A 206 -9.19 8.18 5.59
C ARG A 206 -7.96 7.68 4.86
N ALA A 207 -7.46 8.48 3.93
CA ALA A 207 -6.16 8.28 3.34
C ALA A 207 -5.40 9.60 3.30
N ARG A 208 -4.16 9.58 3.80
CA ARG A 208 -3.24 10.73 3.80
C ARG A 208 -1.84 10.31 3.38
N TYR A 209 -1.03 11.28 2.98
CA TYR A 209 0.31 11.03 2.46
C TYR A 209 1.36 11.81 3.26
N HIS A 210 2.43 11.12 3.67
CA HIS A 210 3.67 11.76 4.09
C HIS A 210 4.63 11.76 2.91
N HIS A 211 5.59 12.67 2.90
CA HIS A 211 6.47 12.81 1.75
C HIS A 211 7.90 13.12 2.17
N SER A 212 8.83 12.84 1.27
CA SER A 212 10.21 13.29 1.38
C SER A 212 10.28 14.82 1.33
N ASP A 213 11.24 15.41 2.06
CA ASP A 213 11.48 16.84 2.07
C ASP A 213 12.31 17.25 0.85
N SER A 214 11.66 17.90 -0.10
CA SER A 214 12.30 18.39 -1.33
C SER A 214 13.35 19.47 -1.11
N THR A 215 13.30 20.17 0.02
CA THR A 215 14.28 21.19 0.40
C THR A 215 15.47 20.60 1.16
N ASN A 216 15.34 19.37 1.65
CA ASN A 216 16.36 18.64 2.39
C ASN A 216 16.80 17.36 1.66
N ASN A 217 17.22 17.51 0.41
CA ASN A 217 17.78 16.42 -0.41
C ASN A 217 16.86 15.18 -0.51
N CYS A 218 15.54 15.40 -0.58
CA CYS A 218 14.52 14.35 -0.58
C CYS A 218 14.62 13.42 0.65
N ALA A 219 15.06 13.91 1.81
CA ALA A 219 15.13 13.12 3.02
C ALA A 219 13.73 12.81 3.55
N TRP A 220 13.51 11.58 4.00
CA TRP A 220 12.36 11.24 4.83
C TRP A 220 12.66 11.64 6.27
N GLY A 221 11.64 11.96 7.06
CA GLY A 221 11.79 12.36 8.45
C GLY A 221 10.47 12.24 9.20
N ASP A 222 10.50 12.66 10.47
CA ASP A 222 9.27 12.75 11.27
C ASP A 222 8.23 13.62 10.55
N TYR A 223 6.98 13.17 10.56
CA TYR A 223 5.92 13.82 9.81
C TYR A 223 4.67 13.99 10.66
N ASN A 224 4.10 15.18 10.60
CA ASN A 224 2.80 15.51 11.20
C ASN A 224 1.81 15.70 10.06
N PHE A 225 0.80 14.83 10.00
CA PHE A 225 -0.26 14.96 9.02
C PHE A 225 -1.14 16.18 9.35
N PRO A 226 -1.84 16.76 8.36
CA PRO A 226 -2.81 17.81 8.66
C PRO A 226 -3.90 17.30 9.60
N VAL A 227 -4.45 18.20 10.43
CA VAL A 227 -5.47 17.86 11.43
C VAL A 227 -6.73 17.33 10.73
N ASP A 228 -7.28 16.24 11.25
CA ASP A 228 -8.59 15.71 10.88
C ASP A 228 -9.69 16.42 11.68
N ASP A 229 -10.86 16.65 11.08
CA ASP A 229 -12.09 16.91 11.83
C ASP A 229 -12.83 15.58 12.01
N TRP A 230 -13.31 15.28 13.22
CA TRP A 230 -14.10 14.07 13.48
C TRP A 230 -15.28 13.97 12.52
N GLN A 231 -15.40 12.81 11.86
CA GLN A 231 -16.50 12.51 10.96
C GLN A 231 -16.86 11.03 11.06
N LYS A 232 -18.01 10.73 11.65
CA LYS A 232 -18.44 9.35 11.86
C LYS A 232 -18.79 8.62 10.57
N ASP A 233 -19.59 9.22 9.70
CA ASP A 233 -20.14 8.53 8.54
C ASP A 233 -19.29 8.78 7.27
N PRO A 234 -19.11 7.77 6.38
CA PRO A 234 -18.44 7.96 5.10
C PRO A 234 -19.29 8.81 4.13
N PRO A 235 -18.69 9.40 3.07
CA PRO A 235 -17.28 9.28 2.68
C PRO A 235 -16.38 10.17 3.54
N LEU A 236 -15.38 9.56 4.18
CA LEU A 236 -14.37 10.30 4.95
C LEU A 236 -13.49 11.12 3.99
N PRO A 237 -12.97 12.28 4.42
CA PRO A 237 -12.05 13.08 3.61
C PRO A 237 -10.81 12.28 3.19
N LEU A 238 -10.47 12.39 1.91
CA LEU A 238 -9.28 11.79 1.30
C LEU A 238 -8.36 12.94 0.90
N GLU A 239 -7.06 12.79 1.17
CA GLU A 239 -6.07 13.71 0.62
C GLU A 239 -5.92 13.48 -0.89
N ASP A 240 -5.72 14.57 -1.64
CA ASP A 240 -5.52 14.49 -3.08
C ASP A 240 -4.27 13.65 -3.39
N TYR A 241 -4.42 12.65 -4.26
CA TYR A 241 -3.31 11.82 -4.71
C TYR A 241 -2.44 12.58 -5.71
N ASP A 242 -1.31 13.12 -5.25
CA ASP A 242 -0.33 13.83 -6.08
C ASP A 242 1.06 13.15 -6.05
N PRO A 243 1.32 12.18 -6.95
CA PRO A 243 2.63 11.52 -7.03
C PRO A 243 3.75 12.45 -7.53
N SER A 244 3.42 13.62 -8.10
CA SER A 244 4.44 14.59 -8.55
C SER A 244 5.13 15.31 -7.39
N SER A 245 4.54 15.24 -6.20
CA SER A 245 5.12 15.74 -4.94
C SER A 245 6.29 14.90 -4.42
N ILE A 246 6.46 13.66 -4.90
CA ILE A 246 7.52 12.76 -4.45
C ILE A 246 8.88 13.24 -4.95
N CYS A 247 9.72 13.66 -4.01
CA CYS A 247 11.11 13.96 -4.27
C CYS A 247 11.93 12.66 -4.28
N ILE A 248 12.65 12.41 -5.39
CA ILE A 248 13.56 11.27 -5.53
C ILE A 248 14.99 11.80 -5.69
N ALA A 249 15.85 11.53 -4.72
CA ALA A 249 17.26 11.88 -4.82
C ALA A 249 17.95 10.97 -5.83
N LEU A 250 18.55 11.56 -6.88
CA LEU A 250 19.25 10.84 -7.96
C LEU A 250 20.43 9.98 -7.47
N SER A 251 20.86 10.16 -6.21
CA SER A 251 22.03 9.51 -5.62
C SER A 251 21.90 8.00 -5.43
N LEU A 252 20.68 7.42 -5.39
CA LEU A 252 20.51 5.96 -5.24
C LEU A 252 20.70 5.18 -6.54
N VAL A 253 20.68 5.84 -7.70
CA VAL A 253 20.69 5.15 -9.01
C VAL A 253 22.07 4.54 -9.33
N ASN A 254 23.15 5.09 -8.75
CA ASN A 254 24.51 4.64 -9.06
C ASN A 254 24.95 3.34 -8.37
N ASP A 255 24.38 2.98 -7.21
CA ASP A 255 24.82 1.80 -6.45
C ASP A 255 24.06 0.51 -6.80
N ILE A 256 22.87 0.63 -7.41
CA ILE A 256 22.03 -0.52 -7.81
C ILE A 256 22.15 -0.87 -9.29
N LEU A 257 22.66 0.05 -10.12
CA LEU A 257 22.92 -0.25 -11.52
C LEU A 257 24.39 -0.63 -11.69
N PRO A 258 24.69 -1.84 -12.20
CA PRO A 258 26.06 -2.15 -12.57
C PRO A 258 26.60 -1.10 -13.53
N THR A 259 27.75 -0.52 -13.24
CA THR A 259 28.38 0.52 -14.08
C THR A 259 29.40 -0.04 -15.06
N GLU A 260 29.75 -1.32 -14.90
CA GLU A 260 30.73 -2.03 -15.70
C GLU A 260 30.25 -3.45 -16.03
N PHE A 261 30.82 -4.00 -17.11
CA PHE A 261 30.67 -5.41 -17.42
C PHE A 261 31.49 -6.24 -16.45
N SER A 262 30.88 -7.25 -15.83
CA SER A 262 31.61 -8.20 -15.00
C SER A 262 31.09 -9.63 -15.20
N LEU A 263 32.00 -10.60 -15.08
CA LEU A 263 31.68 -12.03 -15.11
C LEU A 263 32.36 -12.67 -13.90
N SER A 264 31.56 -13.22 -12.99
CA SER A 264 32.05 -13.93 -11.82
C SER A 264 32.42 -15.36 -12.19
N ASN A 265 33.34 -15.93 -11.41
CA ASN A 265 33.63 -17.36 -11.51
C ASN A 265 32.36 -18.19 -11.28
N ASN A 266 32.24 -19.30 -12.00
CA ASN A 266 31.13 -20.21 -11.80
C ASN A 266 31.27 -20.90 -10.44
N TYR A 267 30.24 -20.82 -9.60
CA TYR A 267 30.23 -21.47 -8.30
C TYR A 267 28.93 -22.25 -8.08
N PRO A 268 29.01 -23.52 -7.63
CA PRO A 268 30.24 -24.27 -7.31
C PRO A 268 30.93 -24.94 -8.53
N ASN A 269 32.25 -25.16 -8.47
CA ASN A 269 33.10 -25.84 -9.47
C ASN A 269 34.37 -26.47 -8.82
N PRO A 270 34.90 -27.65 -9.24
CA PRO A 270 34.35 -28.71 -10.11
C PRO A 270 33.72 -29.88 -9.33
N PHE A 271 32.88 -30.67 -10.02
CA PHE A 271 32.09 -31.85 -9.57
C PHE A 271 30.63 -31.62 -9.11
N ASN A 272 30.04 -30.44 -9.34
CA ASN A 272 28.59 -30.26 -9.16
C ASN A 272 27.84 -30.32 -10.50
N PRO A 273 26.68 -31.01 -10.57
CA PRO A 273 25.85 -31.08 -11.78
C PRO A 273 25.19 -29.75 -12.16
N THR A 274 25.26 -28.74 -11.29
CA THR A 274 24.74 -27.39 -11.49
C THR A 274 25.74 -26.37 -10.97
N THR A 275 25.89 -25.24 -11.66
CA THR A 275 26.75 -24.12 -11.27
C THR A 275 26.05 -22.81 -11.60
N ASN A 276 26.29 -21.76 -10.80
CA ASN A 276 25.75 -20.43 -11.07
C ASN A 276 26.84 -19.54 -11.69
N ILE A 277 26.48 -18.84 -12.76
CA ILE A 277 27.30 -17.82 -13.41
C ILE A 277 26.64 -16.47 -13.13
N SER A 278 27.29 -15.64 -12.32
CA SER A 278 26.81 -14.28 -12.02
C SER A 278 27.55 -13.29 -12.92
N PHE A 279 26.82 -12.38 -13.56
CA PHE A 279 27.38 -11.35 -14.42
C PHE A 279 26.60 -10.05 -14.29
N SER A 280 27.25 -8.94 -14.67
CA SER A 280 26.69 -7.60 -14.63
C SER A 280 26.77 -6.95 -16.02
N ILE A 281 25.72 -6.26 -16.44
CA ILE A 281 25.64 -5.51 -17.71
C ILE A 281 25.20 -4.07 -17.45
N PRO A 282 25.96 -3.05 -17.89
CA PRO A 282 25.67 -1.66 -17.53
C PRO A 282 24.55 -1.00 -18.33
N THR A 283 24.11 -1.65 -19.40
CA THR A 283 23.01 -1.22 -20.26
C THR A 283 22.30 -2.46 -20.81
N GLN A 284 21.06 -2.31 -21.26
CA GLN A 284 20.30 -3.41 -21.86
C GLN A 284 20.96 -3.87 -23.17
N LEU A 285 21.35 -5.15 -23.20
CA LEU A 285 22.07 -5.77 -24.31
C LEU A 285 21.64 -7.24 -24.45
N ASP A 286 21.75 -7.79 -25.66
CA ASP A 286 21.59 -9.22 -25.88
C ASP A 286 22.81 -9.97 -25.30
N VAL A 287 22.55 -11.00 -24.49
CA VAL A 287 23.58 -11.80 -23.80
C VAL A 287 23.59 -13.21 -24.38
N GLU A 288 24.74 -13.63 -24.90
CA GLU A 288 24.98 -15.00 -25.38
C GLU A 288 26.05 -15.68 -24.50
N VAL A 289 25.69 -16.82 -23.89
CA VAL A 289 26.61 -17.60 -23.05
C VAL A 289 26.95 -18.90 -23.77
N ASN A 290 28.21 -19.04 -24.19
CA ASN A 290 28.72 -20.23 -24.86
C ASN A 290 29.55 -21.08 -23.90
N ILE A 291 29.14 -22.33 -23.67
CA ILE A 291 29.84 -23.29 -22.80
C ILE A 291 30.65 -24.25 -23.67
N TYR A 292 31.96 -24.29 -23.44
CA TYR A 292 32.87 -25.18 -24.15
C TYR A 292 33.38 -26.28 -23.21
N ASN A 293 33.46 -27.51 -23.74
CA ASN A 293 34.24 -28.59 -23.14
C ASN A 293 35.66 -28.55 -23.72
N VAL A 294 36.68 -28.88 -22.91
CA VAL A 294 38.09 -28.95 -23.32
C VAL A 294 38.58 -30.38 -23.29
#